data_AF-A0A3D2UBA2-F1
#
_entry.id   AF-A0A3D2UBA2-F1
#
_cell.length_a   1.000
_cell.length_b   1.000
_cell.length_c   1.000
_cell.angle_alpha   90.00
_cell.angle_beta   90.00
_cell.angle_gamma   90.00
#
_symmetry.space_group_name_H-M   'P 1'
#
loop_
_entity.id
_entity.type
_entity.pdbx_description
1 polymer ?
#
loop_
_entity_poly.entity_id
_entity_poly.type
_entity_poly.pdbx_seq_one_letter_code
_entity_poly.pdbx_strand_id
1 'polypeptide(L)'
;RFAKQFATPVVSAKQAAFNRAVQLMQSRRSRAFDVDEEPESLRQAYGKHKFGRSCLLARRLIEAGVSFVEVVHRGWDDHKGAAKPIAYRSPWMDAGMATLISDLKVRGML
;
A
#
# COMPACT_ATOMS: atom_id res chain seq x y z
N ARG A 1 -23.16 15.68 -15.29
CA ARG A 1 -23.59 16.85 -16.09
C ARG A 1 -22.45 17.38 -16.96
N PHE A 2 -21.27 17.70 -16.40
CA PHE A 2 -20.08 18.14 -17.14
C PHE A 2 -19.66 17.22 -18.31
N ALA A 3 -19.48 15.91 -18.06
CA ALA A 3 -19.05 14.96 -19.09
C ALA A 3 -20.05 14.76 -20.25
N LYS A 4 -21.34 15.08 -20.04
CA LYS A 4 -22.35 15.06 -21.11
C LYS A 4 -22.25 16.28 -22.02
N GLN A 5 -21.72 17.39 -21.50
CA GLN A 5 -21.65 18.68 -22.19
C GLN A 5 -20.30 18.88 -22.89
N PHE A 6 -19.24 18.26 -22.37
CA PHE A 6 -17.88 18.32 -22.92
C PHE A 6 -17.35 16.91 -23.21
N ALA A 7 -17.89 16.27 -24.26
CA ALA A 7 -17.61 14.87 -24.61
C ALA A 7 -16.27 14.70 -25.37
N THR A 8 -15.18 15.22 -24.82
CA THR A 8 -13.83 15.00 -25.36
C THR A 8 -13.27 13.65 -24.87
N PRO A 9 -12.32 13.04 -25.61
CA PRO A 9 -11.68 11.79 -25.19
C PRO A 9 -11.06 11.84 -23.78
N VAL A 10 -10.52 13.00 -23.39
CA VAL A 10 -9.93 13.20 -22.06
C VAL A 10 -10.99 13.17 -20.95
N VAL A 11 -12.14 13.81 -21.19
CA VAL A 11 -13.24 13.86 -20.21
C VAL A 11 -13.90 12.48 -20.07
N SER A 12 -14.08 11.76 -21.17
CA SER A 12 -14.64 10.40 -21.13
C SER A 12 -13.69 9.41 -20.44
N ALA A 13 -12.38 9.48 -20.71
CA ALA A 13 -11.37 8.66 -20.03
C ALA A 13 -11.35 8.93 -18.51
N LYS A 14 -11.39 10.20 -18.09
CA LYS A 14 -11.47 10.59 -16.67
C LYS A 14 -12.75 10.09 -16.01
N GLN A 15 -13.90 10.21 -16.69
CA GLN A 15 -15.18 9.72 -16.17
C GLN A 15 -15.18 8.19 -16.03
N ALA A 16 -14.62 7.47 -17.00
CA ALA A 16 -14.48 6.02 -16.94
C ALA A 16 -13.58 5.58 -15.77
N ALA A 17 -12.44 6.23 -15.57
CA ALA A 17 -11.55 5.96 -14.44
C ALA A 17 -12.25 6.22 -13.10
N PHE A 18 -12.97 7.34 -12.98
CA PHE A 18 -13.74 7.67 -11.78
C PHE A 18 -14.82 6.63 -11.49
N ASN A 19 -15.57 6.19 -12.50
CA ASN A 19 -16.62 5.18 -12.34
C ASN A 19 -16.03 3.84 -11.87
N ARG A 20 -14.89 3.41 -12.43
CA ARG A 20 -14.19 2.19 -11.97
C ARG A 20 -13.72 2.33 -10.52
N ALA A 21 -13.20 3.49 -10.12
CA ALA A 21 -12.80 3.75 -8.74
C ALA A 21 -14.00 3.64 -7.78
N VAL A 22 -15.14 4.23 -8.13
CA VAL A 22 -16.39 4.11 -7.33
C VAL A 22 -16.84 2.65 -7.22
N GLN A 23 -16.82 1.90 -8.33
CA GLN A 23 -17.14 0.47 -8.32
C GLN A 23 -16.20 -0.33 -7.42
N LEU A 24 -14.89 -0.03 -7.44
CA LEU A 24 -13.91 -0.68 -6.56
C LEU A 24 -14.20 -0.38 -5.09
N MET A 25 -14.46 0.89 -4.74
CA MET A 25 -14.77 1.32 -3.36
C MET A 25 -16.05 0.65 -2.82
N GLN A 26 -17.04 0.41 -3.67
CA GLN A 26 -18.29 -0.27 -3.32
C GLN A 26 -18.17 -1.80 -3.34
N SER A 27 -17.10 -2.34 -3.90
CA SER A 27 -16.91 -3.79 -3.98
C SER A 27 -16.45 -4.38 -2.64
N ARG A 28 -16.68 -5.68 -2.44
CA ARG A 28 -16.15 -6.40 -1.26
C ARG A 28 -14.62 -6.35 -1.14
N ARG A 29 -13.90 -6.02 -2.22
CA ARG A 29 -12.44 -5.87 -2.26
C ARG A 29 -11.96 -4.61 -1.57
N SER A 30 -12.82 -3.61 -1.33
CA SER A 30 -12.43 -2.40 -0.58
C SER A 30 -12.00 -2.69 0.85
N ARG A 31 -12.43 -3.83 1.43
CA ARG A 31 -11.94 -4.32 2.73
C ARG A 31 -10.44 -4.54 2.78
N ALA A 32 -9.77 -4.76 1.64
CA ALA A 32 -8.31 -4.86 1.61
C ALA A 32 -7.62 -3.59 2.14
N PHE A 33 -8.28 -2.42 2.05
CA PHE A 33 -7.77 -1.15 2.57
C PHE A 33 -8.02 -0.94 4.06
N ASP A 34 -8.90 -1.73 4.68
CA ASP A 34 -9.16 -1.67 6.12
C ASP A 34 -8.12 -2.50 6.87
N VAL A 35 -7.01 -1.85 7.22
CA VAL A 35 -5.91 -2.49 7.95
C VAL A 35 -6.27 -2.79 9.41
N ASP A 36 -7.30 -2.15 9.96
CA ASP A 36 -7.70 -2.32 11.36
C ASP A 36 -8.48 -3.61 11.61
N GLU A 37 -8.91 -4.30 10.53
CA GLU A 37 -9.39 -5.69 10.61
C GLU A 37 -8.29 -6.68 11.03
N GLU A 38 -7.01 -6.28 11.01
CA GLU A 38 -5.90 -7.14 11.41
C GLU A 38 -5.65 -7.11 12.92
N PRO A 39 -5.25 -8.26 13.51
CA PRO A 39 -4.89 -8.33 14.92
C PRO A 39 -3.89 -7.25 15.31
N GLU A 40 -4.08 -6.62 16.47
CA GLU A 40 -3.17 -5.58 16.98
C GLU A 40 -1.72 -6.09 17.05
N SER A 41 -1.51 -7.35 17.43
CA SER A 41 -0.17 -7.97 17.45
C SER A 41 0.50 -7.98 16.08
N LEU A 42 -0.26 -8.25 15.01
CA LEU A 42 0.25 -8.21 13.65
C LEU A 42 0.56 -6.77 13.23
N ARG A 43 -0.35 -5.83 13.51
CA ARG A 43 -0.13 -4.41 13.24
C ARG A 43 1.11 -3.87 13.96
N GLN A 44 1.37 -4.33 15.19
CA GLN A 44 2.56 -3.99 15.94
C GLN A 44 3.84 -4.61 15.34
N ALA A 45 3.79 -5.83 14.83
CA ALA A 45 4.93 -6.48 14.18
C ALA A 45 5.38 -5.70 12.92
N TYR A 46 4.44 -5.26 12.09
CA TYR A 46 4.74 -4.36 10.97
C TYR A 46 5.24 -2.97 11.42
N GLY A 47 4.93 -2.57 12.65
CA GLY A 47 5.35 -1.32 13.24
C GLY A 47 4.43 -0.13 12.93
N LYS A 48 4.58 0.94 13.74
CA LYS A 48 3.71 2.13 13.67
C LYS A 48 4.13 3.13 12.58
N HIS A 49 5.32 2.98 12.00
CA HIS A 49 5.80 3.87 10.95
C HIS A 49 4.98 3.70 9.67
N LYS A 50 4.84 4.78 8.88
CA LYS A 50 4.06 4.76 7.64
C LYS A 50 4.52 3.67 6.67
N PHE A 51 5.82 3.41 6.59
CA PHE A 51 6.37 2.35 5.75
C PHE A 51 5.83 0.96 6.14
N GLY A 52 5.90 0.60 7.42
CA GLY A 52 5.37 -0.67 7.93
C GLY A 52 3.88 -0.83 7.68
N ARG A 53 3.09 0.23 7.91
CA ARG A 53 1.66 0.26 7.58
C ARG A 53 1.40 0.07 6.08
N SER A 54 2.24 0.64 5.21
CA SER A 54 2.16 0.40 3.76
C SER A 54 2.49 -1.04 3.39
N CYS A 55 3.47 -1.67 4.05
CA CYS A 55 3.77 -3.10 3.88
C CYS A 55 2.58 -3.99 4.29
N LEU A 56 1.92 -3.69 5.41
CA LEU A 56 0.72 -4.40 5.84
C LEU A 56 -0.42 -4.28 4.80
N LEU A 57 -0.65 -3.07 4.30
CA LEU A 57 -1.63 -2.84 3.24
C LEU A 57 -1.25 -3.62 1.96
N ALA A 58 0.03 -3.65 1.60
CA ALA A 58 0.50 -4.40 0.44
C ALA A 58 0.17 -5.90 0.58
N ARG A 59 0.40 -6.49 1.76
CA ARG A 59 0.00 -7.88 2.01
C ARG A 59 -1.49 -8.11 1.81
N ARG A 60 -2.35 -7.24 2.36
CA ARG A 60 -3.82 -7.34 2.19
C ARG A 60 -4.24 -7.20 0.73
N LEU A 61 -3.58 -6.34 -0.04
CA LEU A 61 -3.83 -6.18 -1.47
C LEU A 61 -3.45 -7.45 -2.25
N ILE A 62 -2.30 -8.06 -1.95
CA ILE A 62 -1.88 -9.33 -2.56
C ILE A 62 -2.87 -10.44 -2.24
N GLU A 63 -3.30 -10.54 -0.97
CA GLU A 63 -4.31 -11.51 -0.52
C GLU A 63 -5.68 -11.29 -1.20
N ALA A 64 -6.02 -10.04 -1.54
CA ALA A 64 -7.21 -9.69 -2.32
C ALA A 64 -7.06 -9.96 -3.84
N GLY A 65 -5.92 -10.48 -4.29
CA GLY A 65 -5.65 -10.88 -5.67
C GLY A 65 -4.94 -9.82 -6.53
N VAL A 66 -4.35 -8.78 -5.93
CA VAL A 66 -3.51 -7.82 -6.67
C VAL A 66 -2.19 -8.50 -7.05
N SER A 67 -1.86 -8.51 -8.34
CA SER A 67 -0.68 -9.19 -8.87
C SER A 67 0.62 -8.44 -8.62
N PHE A 68 0.55 -7.11 -8.46
CA PHE A 68 1.74 -6.27 -8.29
C PHE A 68 1.44 -5.09 -7.37
N VAL A 69 2.30 -4.88 -6.37
CA VAL A 69 2.20 -3.78 -5.42
C VAL A 69 3.56 -3.11 -5.27
N GLU A 70 3.58 -1.78 -5.37
CA GLU A 70 4.75 -0.97 -5.10
C GLU A 70 4.60 -0.24 -3.75
N VAL A 71 5.60 -0.38 -2.88
CA VAL A 71 5.67 0.35 -1.61
C VAL A 71 6.79 1.39 -1.69
N VAL A 72 6.41 2.67 -1.69
CA VAL A 72 7.36 3.78 -1.89
C VAL A 72 7.69 4.47 -0.56
N HIS A 73 8.99 4.65 -0.31
CA HIS A 73 9.52 5.55 0.71
C HIS A 73 10.52 6.53 0.08
N ARG A 74 10.33 7.83 0.31
CA ARG A 74 11.21 8.90 -0.20
C ARG A 74 12.31 9.20 0.80
N GLY A 75 13.48 9.66 0.32
CA GLY A 75 14.59 10.07 1.18
C GLY A 75 15.41 8.90 1.71
N TRP A 76 15.53 7.83 0.92
CA TRP A 76 16.41 6.69 1.23
C TRP A 76 17.84 6.88 0.73
N ASP A 77 18.05 7.73 -0.29
CA ASP A 77 19.34 8.03 -0.92
C ASP A 77 19.98 9.26 -0.26
N ASP A 78 20.83 9.02 0.74
CA ASP A 78 21.53 10.07 1.46
C ASP A 78 22.87 10.40 0.79
N HIS A 79 23.00 11.60 0.23
CA HIS A 79 24.24 12.01 -0.46
C HIS A 79 25.34 12.58 0.47
N LYS A 80 25.03 12.88 1.75
CA LYS A 80 25.99 13.35 2.76
C LYS A 80 25.55 12.91 4.16
N GLY A 81 26.49 12.44 4.99
CA GLY A 81 26.22 12.14 6.40
C GLY A 81 25.24 10.99 6.64
N ALA A 82 25.25 9.96 5.79
CA ALA A 82 24.25 8.89 5.73
C ALA A 82 24.13 8.02 7.00
N ALA A 83 25.19 7.91 7.81
CA ALA A 83 25.19 7.01 8.97
C ALA A 83 24.04 7.29 9.96
N LYS A 84 23.78 8.57 10.29
CA LYS A 84 22.71 8.94 11.24
C LYS A 84 21.31 8.71 10.65
N PRO A 85 20.99 9.20 9.43
CA PRO A 85 19.69 8.91 8.81
C PRO A 85 19.46 7.41 8.61
N ILE A 86 20.45 6.65 8.13
CA ILE A 86 20.32 5.19 7.98
C ILE A 86 20.04 4.55 9.33
N ALA A 87 20.83 4.83 10.37
CA ALA A 87 20.60 4.26 11.70
C ALA A 87 19.20 4.59 12.27
N TYR A 88 18.66 5.77 11.95
CA TYR A 88 17.30 6.14 12.30
C TYR A 88 16.23 5.37 11.50
N ARG A 89 16.45 5.14 10.20
CA ARG A 89 15.46 4.53 9.30
C ARG A 89 15.46 3.00 9.34
N SER A 90 16.64 2.39 9.44
CA SER A 90 16.82 0.93 9.37
C SER A 90 15.89 0.15 10.30
N PRO A 91 15.69 0.51 11.59
CA PRO A 91 14.88 -0.30 12.50
C PRO A 91 13.43 -0.47 12.04
N TRP A 92 12.76 0.60 11.60
CA TRP A 92 11.37 0.51 11.18
C TRP A 92 11.22 0.07 9.72
N MET A 93 12.24 0.24 8.87
CA MET A 93 12.26 -0.34 7.52
C MET A 93 12.39 -1.86 7.58
N ASP A 94 13.33 -2.33 8.37
CA ASP A 94 13.61 -3.75 8.58
C ASP A 94 12.39 -4.45 9.17
N ALA A 95 11.81 -3.93 10.26
CA ALA A 95 10.61 -4.49 10.87
C ALA A 95 9.44 -4.61 9.87
N GLY A 96 9.18 -3.57 9.08
CA GLY A 96 8.11 -3.58 8.09
C GLY A 96 8.34 -4.59 6.96
N MET A 97 9.55 -4.63 6.40
CA MET A 97 9.91 -5.52 5.29
C MET A 97 10.03 -6.99 5.72
N ALA A 98 10.72 -7.26 6.84
CA ALA A 98 10.90 -8.60 7.35
C ALA A 98 9.57 -9.25 7.75
N THR A 99 8.67 -8.46 8.38
CA THR A 99 7.32 -8.93 8.70
C THR A 99 6.52 -9.23 7.44
N LEU A 100 6.59 -8.37 6.41
CA LEU A 100 5.93 -8.63 5.12
C LEU A 100 6.37 -9.95 4.50
N ILE A 101 7.69 -10.16 4.37
CA ILE A 101 8.23 -11.38 3.76
C ILE A 101 7.79 -12.62 4.57
N SER A 102 7.87 -12.54 5.90
CA SER A 102 7.49 -13.64 6.78
C SER A 102 5.99 -13.96 6.69
N ASP A 103 5.14 -12.94 6.65
CA ASP A 103 3.68 -13.06 6.55
C ASP A 103 3.26 -13.65 5.19
N LEU A 104 3.86 -13.18 4.10
CA LEU A 104 3.64 -13.75 2.75
C LEU A 104 4.06 -15.22 2.71
N LYS A 105 5.20 -15.58 3.32
CA LYS A 105 5.67 -16.96 3.40
C LYS A 105 4.69 -17.87 4.13
N VAL A 106 4.25 -17.47 5.32
CA VAL A 106 3.33 -18.26 6.16
C VAL A 106 1.99 -18.47 5.47
N ARG A 107 1.56 -17.52 4.64
CA ARG A 107 0.31 -17.59 3.88
C ARG A 107 0.44 -18.28 2.51
N GLY A 108 1.64 -18.74 2.13
CA GLY A 108 1.86 -19.40 0.84
C GLY A 108 1.78 -18.45 -0.37
N MET A 109 2.14 -17.17 -0.18
CA MET A 109 2.16 -16.13 -1.22
C MET A 109 3.59 -15.77 -1.67
N LEU A 110 4.58 -16.64 -1.41
CA LEU A 110 5.97 -16.54 -1.88
C LEU A 110 6.35 -17.74 -2.75
#